data_AF-A0A1Q6TS89-F1
#
_entry.id   AF-A0A1Q6TS89-F1
#
_cell.length_a   1.000
_cell.length_b   1.000
_cell.length_c   1.000
_cell.angle_alpha   90.00
_cell.angle_beta   90.00
_cell.angle_gamma   90.00
#
_symmetry.space_group_name_H-M   'P 1'
#
loop_
_entity.id
_entity.type
_entity.pdbx_description
1 polymer ?
#
loop_
_entity_poly.entity_id
_entity_poly.type
_entity_poly.pdbx_seq_one_letter_code
_entity_poly.pdbx_strand_id
1 'polypeptide(L)'
;MVQNLKNTPVSDDWEDVEEWYENNSERDYSYTGDNIYFIKNEVQDYDFEKEPKTDLNKLVVPHVKQIPDIISYDYLKLKFNLLRAKDAKLIINRKAFMRSATPKIPAKENETYNSLVVNAEGPMTLTMELTPEEAEYNDLSMEYTYIKNKYPNAKPFYSRAKKRMGLLHMYIYNGELIIMITGKIVSDNGDFGLISWNTIHKALEIVKSTGLIDFENEAFINIAEVLSVHVTNDIDVGSVTQYIKSFSCYLPMRTDNYNVLKYKSGYIILQTGKPNKNKPHYEFCIYNKGAEINHKKNRLYKYSIGEEGTKLAERTLRLELRLFNFLAIRKFVAPEKKEGTVTLRELLNCTLQPIRTMLKLLEITDKGLEEARGKYITMFEDETFPTQAEFERMQGLIYMLQQHNYNLDKVRSYIEVETHRKTHSTYFQNKRATLQQYVTCYKPRTVALLQELLSGMSY
;
A
#
# COMPACT_ATOMS: atom_id res chain seq x y z
N MET A 1 -41.15 22.85 5.63
CA MET A 1 -42.36 22.09 5.24
C MET A 1 -42.15 21.67 3.79
N VAL A 2 -41.83 20.40 3.53
CA VAL A 2 -42.80 19.37 3.05
C VAL A 2 -43.42 19.86 1.73
N GLN A 3 -43.15 19.29 0.54
CA GLN A 3 -43.49 17.93 0.15
C GLN A 3 -42.97 17.58 -1.27
N ASN A 4 -42.36 16.39 -1.40
CA ASN A 4 -42.62 15.33 -2.39
C ASN A 4 -42.47 15.54 -3.92
N LEU A 5 -42.12 14.55 -4.75
CA LEU A 5 -41.50 13.22 -4.66
C LEU A 5 -41.30 12.75 -6.13
N LYS A 6 -40.24 11.96 -6.37
CA LYS A 6 -40.13 10.84 -7.34
C LYS A 6 -40.07 11.12 -8.87
N ASN A 7 -39.02 10.59 -9.53
CA ASN A 7 -39.07 9.28 -10.19
C ASN A 7 -37.67 8.82 -10.72
N THR A 8 -37.29 7.63 -10.23
CA THR A 8 -36.35 6.50 -10.60
C THR A 8 -35.74 6.43 -12.02
N PRO A 9 -34.75 5.54 -12.35
CA PRO A 9 -34.07 4.50 -11.53
C PRO A 9 -32.52 4.40 -11.66
N VAL A 10 -31.88 3.78 -10.68
CA VAL A 10 -30.53 3.21 -10.79
C VAL A 10 -30.68 1.70 -10.59
N SER A 11 -30.34 0.92 -11.62
CA SER A 11 -30.37 -0.54 -11.60
C SER A 11 -29.08 -1.11 -11.02
N ASP A 12 -29.28 -2.00 -10.03
CA ASP A 12 -28.75 -3.35 -9.86
C ASP A 12 -27.23 -3.59 -9.94
N ASP A 13 -26.64 -3.87 -8.78
CA ASP A 13 -25.89 -5.11 -8.48
C ASP A 13 -25.22 -5.00 -7.09
N TRP A 14 -26.02 -5.00 -6.02
CA TRP A 14 -25.56 -5.00 -4.62
C TRP A 14 -26.27 -6.03 -3.72
N GLU A 15 -27.03 -6.99 -4.25
CA GLU A 15 -27.86 -7.88 -3.43
C GLU A 15 -27.18 -9.15 -2.87
N ASP A 16 -25.98 -9.54 -3.29
CA ASP A 16 -25.40 -10.84 -2.87
C ASP A 16 -24.61 -10.82 -1.53
N VAL A 17 -24.87 -9.90 -0.61
CA VAL A 17 -24.12 -9.82 0.68
C VAL A 17 -25.00 -9.93 1.92
N GLU A 18 -26.32 -9.69 1.84
CA GLU A 18 -27.21 -9.74 3.01
C GLU A 18 -27.81 -11.13 3.30
N GLU A 19 -27.91 -12.03 2.31
CA GLU A 19 -28.58 -13.33 2.48
C GLU A 19 -27.79 -14.37 3.31
N TRP A 20 -26.54 -14.09 3.69
CA TRP A 20 -25.76 -14.99 4.57
C TRP A 20 -25.97 -14.72 6.07
N TYR A 21 -26.48 -13.55 6.45
CA TYR A 21 -26.59 -13.16 7.86
C TYR A 21 -27.94 -13.49 8.52
N GLU A 22 -28.99 -13.80 7.76
CA GLU A 22 -30.32 -14.06 8.33
C GLU A 22 -30.66 -15.55 8.56
N ASN A 23 -29.88 -16.49 8.04
CA ASN A 23 -30.20 -17.93 8.12
C ASN A 23 -29.57 -18.72 9.29
N ASN A 24 -29.03 -18.06 10.31
CA ASN A 24 -28.44 -18.75 11.48
C ASN A 24 -28.90 -18.24 12.86
N SER A 25 -29.98 -17.45 12.95
CA SER A 25 -30.45 -16.87 14.22
C SER A 25 -31.52 -17.67 14.97
N GLU A 26 -31.92 -18.85 14.52
CA GLU A 26 -32.93 -19.67 15.22
C GLU A 26 -32.41 -21.07 15.53
N ARG A 27 -31.70 -21.20 16.66
CA ARG A 27 -31.73 -22.41 17.48
C ARG A 27 -31.89 -22.00 18.93
N ASP A 28 -33.14 -21.90 19.34
CA ASP A 28 -33.57 -22.00 20.73
C ASP A 28 -32.96 -23.23 21.39
N TYR A 29 -32.18 -23.02 22.45
CA TYR A 29 -32.08 -24.00 23.53
C TYR A 29 -32.41 -23.29 24.84
N SER A 30 -33.53 -23.72 25.39
CA SER A 30 -34.14 -23.29 26.62
C SER A 30 -33.19 -23.39 27.81
N TYR A 31 -33.18 -22.31 28.57
CA TYR A 31 -32.61 -22.22 29.90
C TYR A 31 -33.37 -23.18 30.82
N THR A 32 -32.70 -24.24 31.27
CA THR A 32 -33.10 -24.96 32.48
C THR A 32 -31.95 -24.87 33.46
N GLY A 33 -32.31 -24.43 34.68
CA GLY A 33 -31.38 -24.27 35.78
C GLY A 33 -30.79 -25.58 36.25
N ASP A 34 -29.83 -25.44 37.16
CA ASP A 34 -29.17 -26.49 37.92
C ASP A 34 -28.09 -27.26 37.17
N ASN A 35 -26.84 -26.80 37.32
CA ASN A 35 -25.73 -27.62 37.83
C ASN A 35 -24.46 -26.78 37.98
N ILE A 36 -24.30 -26.18 39.16
CA ILE A 36 -23.00 -25.77 39.70
C ILE A 36 -22.30 -27.05 40.16
N TYR A 37 -21.64 -27.79 39.29
CA TYR A 37 -20.63 -28.78 39.68
C TYR A 37 -19.74 -29.12 38.47
N PHE A 38 -18.42 -29.14 38.72
CA PHE A 38 -17.31 -29.55 37.84
C PHE A 38 -16.70 -28.52 36.88
N ILE A 39 -15.82 -27.66 37.39
CA ILE A 39 -14.46 -27.49 36.84
C ILE A 39 -13.51 -27.37 38.04
N LYS A 40 -13.10 -28.52 38.60
CA LYS A 40 -12.07 -28.59 39.66
C LYS A 40 -10.88 -29.49 39.28
N ASN A 41 -10.79 -29.91 38.01
CA ASN A 41 -9.83 -30.93 37.54
C ASN A 41 -9.01 -30.55 36.30
N GLU A 42 -8.91 -29.28 35.90
CA GLU A 42 -8.01 -28.86 34.78
C GLU A 42 -6.82 -28.01 35.25
N VAL A 43 -6.28 -28.34 36.43
CA VAL A 43 -4.95 -27.88 36.85
C VAL A 43 -4.15 -29.09 37.32
N GLN A 44 -4.10 -30.14 36.49
CA GLN A 44 -3.10 -31.18 36.63
C GLN A 44 -1.93 -30.83 35.70
N ASP A 45 -0.84 -30.44 36.36
CA ASP A 45 0.55 -30.58 35.91
C ASP A 45 0.83 -30.18 34.46
N TYR A 46 1.08 -28.88 34.24
CA TYR A 46 2.10 -28.50 33.25
C TYR A 46 3.47 -28.88 33.83
N ASP A 47 3.78 -30.18 33.84
CA ASP A 47 5.16 -30.62 33.78
C ASP A 47 5.67 -30.12 32.43
N PHE A 48 6.30 -28.94 32.44
CA PHE A 48 7.18 -28.53 31.36
C PHE A 48 8.37 -29.50 31.40
N GLU A 49 8.17 -30.72 30.88
CA GLU A 49 9.29 -31.56 30.50
C GLU A 49 10.22 -30.65 29.70
N LYS A 50 11.43 -30.44 30.21
CA LYS A 50 12.48 -29.71 29.51
C LYS A 50 12.59 -30.38 28.15
N GLU A 51 12.03 -29.75 27.12
CA GLU A 51 12.29 -30.18 25.76
C GLU A 51 13.80 -30.31 25.66
N PRO A 52 14.32 -31.47 25.22
CA PRO A 52 15.76 -31.70 25.15
C PRO A 52 16.33 -30.52 24.38
N LYS A 53 17.38 -29.86 24.91
CA LYS A 53 18.03 -28.68 24.32
C LYS A 53 18.17 -28.86 22.81
N THR A 54 17.13 -28.49 22.07
CA THR A 54 17.16 -28.49 20.63
C THR A 54 18.11 -27.37 20.34
N ASP A 55 19.14 -27.69 19.57
CA ASP A 55 20.13 -26.71 19.14
C ASP A 55 19.37 -25.64 18.34
N LEU A 56 18.87 -24.61 19.04
CA LEU A 56 18.10 -23.48 18.52
C LEU A 56 18.91 -22.73 17.45
N ASN A 57 20.21 -23.03 17.36
CA ASN A 57 21.14 -22.56 16.34
C ASN A 57 21.03 -23.31 14.99
N LYS A 58 20.25 -24.40 14.91
CA LYS A 58 19.93 -25.09 13.65
C LYS A 58 18.48 -24.81 13.20
N LEU A 59 18.07 -23.55 13.27
CA LEU A 59 16.91 -23.10 12.48
C LEU A 59 17.30 -23.21 11.00
N VAL A 60 16.78 -24.26 10.35
CA VAL A 60 16.76 -24.55 8.91
C VAL A 60 16.99 -23.27 8.11
N VAL A 61 18.04 -23.20 7.29
CA VAL A 61 18.37 -22.04 6.43
C VAL A 61 17.20 -21.79 5.48
N PRO A 62 16.31 -20.82 5.72
CA PRO A 62 15.31 -20.51 4.74
C PRO A 62 15.98 -19.55 3.73
N HIS A 63 15.72 -19.79 2.46
CA HIS A 63 16.29 -18.98 1.39
C HIS A 63 15.41 -17.74 1.23
N VAL A 64 15.66 -16.70 2.03
CA VAL A 64 15.16 -15.35 1.75
C VAL A 64 16.08 -14.72 0.73
N LYS A 65 15.53 -14.36 -0.43
CA LYS A 65 16.26 -13.64 -1.46
C LYS A 65 15.42 -12.50 -1.99
N GLN A 66 15.90 -11.28 -1.84
CA GLN A 66 15.33 -10.16 -2.55
C GLN A 66 15.45 -10.36 -4.06
N ILE A 67 14.34 -10.16 -4.78
CA ILE A 67 14.21 -10.47 -6.21
C ILE A 67 14.90 -9.40 -7.06
N PRO A 68 14.49 -8.11 -7.02
CA PRO A 68 15.27 -7.04 -7.63
C PRO A 68 16.35 -6.55 -6.67
N ASP A 69 17.61 -6.47 -7.08
CA ASP A 69 18.72 -5.91 -6.29
C ASP A 69 18.77 -4.37 -6.30
N ILE A 70 17.87 -3.72 -7.05
CA ILE A 70 17.77 -2.27 -7.19
C ILE A 70 16.41 -1.74 -6.74
N ILE A 71 16.38 -0.51 -6.22
CA ILE A 71 15.13 0.13 -5.81
C ILE A 71 14.16 0.15 -6.98
N SER A 72 12.95 -0.33 -6.68
CA SER A 72 11.95 -0.61 -7.69
C SER A 72 10.59 -0.04 -7.26
N TYR A 73 9.77 0.31 -8.25
CA TYR A 73 8.51 1.00 -8.06
C TYR A 73 7.38 0.28 -8.81
N ASP A 74 6.29 -0.04 -8.10
CA ASP A 74 5.11 -0.66 -8.71
C ASP A 74 4.15 0.38 -9.30
N TYR A 75 4.29 1.65 -8.92
CA TYR A 75 3.44 2.74 -9.41
C TYR A 75 4.16 4.07 -9.41
N LEU A 76 3.93 4.86 -10.47
CA LEU A 76 4.36 6.25 -10.60
C LEU A 76 3.20 7.12 -11.09
N LYS A 77 2.98 8.24 -10.39
CA LYS A 77 2.17 9.36 -10.88
C LYS A 77 3.10 10.53 -11.18
N LEU A 78 3.30 10.79 -12.47
CA LEU A 78 4.19 11.80 -12.97
C LEU A 78 3.42 13.05 -13.37
N LYS A 79 4.05 14.20 -13.19
CA LYS A 79 3.56 15.50 -13.61
C LYS A 79 4.63 16.20 -14.44
N PHE A 80 4.26 16.67 -15.61
CA PHE A 80 5.14 17.42 -16.49
C PHE A 80 4.53 18.79 -16.76
N ASN A 81 5.27 19.85 -16.41
CA ASN A 81 4.84 21.23 -16.68
C ASN A 81 4.97 21.54 -18.18
N LEU A 82 3.85 21.83 -18.86
CA LEU A 82 3.83 22.03 -20.30
C LEU A 82 4.52 23.33 -20.76
N LEU A 83 4.84 24.23 -19.83
CA LEU A 83 5.74 25.37 -20.11
C LEU A 83 7.11 24.89 -20.57
N ARG A 84 7.53 23.72 -20.09
CA ARG A 84 8.78 23.05 -20.45
C ARG A 84 8.63 22.04 -21.58
N ALA A 85 7.51 22.07 -22.32
CA ALA A 85 7.28 21.13 -23.42
C ALA A 85 8.38 21.20 -24.49
N LYS A 86 8.93 22.39 -24.76
CA LYS A 86 10.04 22.55 -25.71
C LYS A 86 11.32 21.85 -25.23
N ASP A 87 11.64 21.93 -23.95
CA ASP A 87 12.85 21.32 -23.35
C ASP A 87 12.88 19.80 -23.57
N ALA A 88 11.73 19.14 -23.47
CA ALA A 88 11.60 17.70 -23.67
C ALA A 88 11.18 17.29 -25.09
N LYS A 89 11.11 18.25 -26.03
CA LYS A 89 10.56 18.04 -27.38
C LYS A 89 9.18 17.35 -27.34
N LEU A 90 8.36 17.72 -26.36
CA LEU A 90 7.06 17.12 -26.12
C LEU A 90 6.06 17.50 -27.23
N ILE A 91 5.56 16.49 -27.92
CA ILE A 91 4.52 16.59 -28.94
C ILE A 91 3.25 15.94 -28.38
N ILE A 92 2.11 16.61 -28.52
CA ILE A 92 0.80 16.10 -28.09
C ILE A 92 -0.10 15.94 -29.31
N ASN A 93 -0.66 14.74 -29.50
CA ASN A 93 -1.64 14.47 -30.53
C ASN A 93 -3.00 15.03 -30.11
N ARG A 94 -3.23 16.32 -30.38
CA ARG A 94 -4.44 17.06 -29.96
C ARG A 94 -5.75 16.42 -30.42
N LYS A 95 -5.78 15.73 -31.56
CA LYS A 95 -6.97 15.03 -32.07
C LYS A 95 -7.33 13.79 -31.26
N ALA A 96 -6.38 13.22 -30.52
CA ALA A 96 -6.59 12.05 -29.67
C ALA A 96 -7.08 12.40 -28.26
N PHE A 97 -7.19 13.70 -27.94
CA PHE A 97 -7.69 14.20 -26.68
C PHE A 97 -8.97 15.00 -26.87
N MET A 98 -9.85 14.91 -25.87
CA MET A 98 -11.06 15.71 -25.79
C MET A 98 -11.00 16.67 -24.62
N ARG A 99 -11.52 17.89 -24.81
CA ARG A 99 -11.65 18.88 -23.75
C ARG A 99 -12.61 18.35 -22.69
N SER A 100 -12.27 18.56 -21.42
CA SER A 100 -13.08 18.09 -20.30
C SER A 100 -12.89 18.98 -19.07
N ALA A 101 -14.00 19.28 -18.38
CA ALA A 101 -13.95 19.93 -17.07
C ALA A 101 -13.40 18.99 -15.97
N THR A 102 -13.45 17.68 -16.20
CA THR A 102 -13.05 16.65 -15.23
C THR A 102 -12.04 15.66 -15.83
N PRO A 103 -10.90 16.15 -16.34
CA PRO A 103 -9.94 15.31 -17.08
C PRO A 103 -9.31 14.21 -16.22
N LYS A 104 -9.33 14.37 -14.88
CA LYS A 104 -8.90 13.37 -13.91
C LYS A 104 -9.77 12.09 -13.89
N ILE A 105 -10.98 12.13 -14.44
CA ILE A 105 -11.88 10.98 -14.54
C ILE A 105 -11.67 10.33 -15.92
N PRO A 106 -11.24 9.06 -16.00
CA PRO A 106 -11.03 8.38 -17.28
C PRO A 106 -12.23 8.48 -18.23
N ALA A 107 -11.97 8.41 -19.54
CA ALA A 107 -13.03 8.36 -20.52
C ALA A 107 -13.87 7.09 -20.38
N LYS A 108 -15.19 7.24 -20.45
CA LYS A 108 -16.19 6.17 -20.44
C LYS A 108 -16.37 5.56 -21.83
N GLU A 109 -17.00 4.40 -21.91
CA GLU A 109 -17.16 3.69 -23.20
C GLU A 109 -17.90 4.48 -24.29
N ASN A 110 -18.78 5.39 -23.88
CA ASN A 110 -19.52 6.28 -24.77
C ASN A 110 -18.77 7.56 -25.15
N GLU A 111 -17.61 7.83 -24.56
CA GLU A 111 -16.76 9.00 -24.84
C GLU A 111 -15.67 8.64 -25.88
N THR A 112 -16.08 8.12 -27.04
CA THR A 112 -15.19 7.81 -28.17
C THR A 112 -15.06 8.98 -29.13
N TYR A 113 -14.01 8.99 -29.96
CA TYR A 113 -13.86 10.00 -31.02
C TYR A 113 -15.06 10.02 -31.97
N ASN A 114 -15.54 8.85 -32.40
CA ASN A 114 -16.66 8.77 -33.34
C ASN A 114 -17.97 9.27 -32.71
N SER A 115 -18.25 8.88 -31.46
CA SER A 115 -19.49 9.27 -30.78
C SER A 115 -19.55 10.76 -30.46
N LEU A 116 -18.41 11.39 -30.14
CA LEU A 116 -18.38 12.78 -29.72
C LEU A 116 -18.02 13.77 -30.83
N VAL A 117 -17.20 13.38 -31.81
CA VAL A 117 -16.68 14.32 -32.83
C VAL A 117 -17.34 14.06 -34.18
N VAL A 118 -17.28 12.83 -34.68
CA VAL A 118 -17.78 12.51 -36.04
C VAL A 118 -19.29 12.70 -36.13
N ASN A 119 -20.01 12.37 -35.07
CA ASN A 119 -21.48 12.41 -35.03
C ASN A 119 -22.07 13.70 -34.46
N ALA A 120 -21.24 14.69 -34.10
CA ALA A 120 -21.70 15.95 -33.51
C ALA A 120 -21.89 17.06 -34.56
N GLU A 121 -22.99 17.79 -34.46
CA GLU A 121 -23.18 19.06 -35.17
C GLU A 121 -22.27 20.13 -34.53
N GLY A 122 -21.04 20.26 -35.02
CA GLY A 122 -20.05 21.25 -34.56
C GLY A 122 -18.80 20.65 -33.87
N PRO A 123 -17.95 19.89 -34.60
CA PRO A 123 -16.91 19.03 -34.02
C PRO A 123 -15.72 19.74 -33.37
N MET A 124 -15.45 21.01 -33.72
CA MET A 124 -14.18 21.68 -33.37
C MET A 124 -14.02 22.03 -31.88
N THR A 125 -15.10 22.11 -31.09
CA THR A 125 -15.02 22.51 -29.67
C THR A 125 -14.73 21.35 -28.72
N LEU A 126 -14.74 20.11 -29.23
CA LEU A 126 -14.63 18.92 -28.39
C LEU A 126 -13.22 18.34 -28.34
N THR A 127 -12.36 18.61 -29.33
CA THR A 127 -10.96 18.17 -29.34
C THR A 127 -10.03 19.21 -28.70
N MET A 128 -8.76 18.83 -28.47
CA MET A 128 -7.71 19.78 -28.03
C MET A 128 -7.14 20.65 -29.17
N GLU A 129 -7.74 20.63 -30.36
CA GLU A 129 -7.35 21.56 -31.41
C GLU A 129 -7.59 23.00 -30.94
N LEU A 130 -6.66 23.88 -31.32
CA LEU A 130 -6.72 25.28 -30.93
C LEU A 130 -7.57 26.04 -31.96
N THR A 131 -8.40 26.96 -31.47
CA THR A 131 -9.01 27.97 -32.34
C THR A 131 -7.92 28.91 -32.88
N PRO A 132 -8.17 29.65 -33.98
CA PRO A 132 -7.23 30.67 -34.46
C PRO A 132 -6.81 31.67 -33.37
N GLU A 133 -7.77 32.12 -32.56
CA GLU A 133 -7.52 33.02 -31.42
C GLU A 133 -6.61 32.38 -30.36
N GLU A 134 -6.85 31.11 -29.98
CA GLU A 134 -6.00 30.40 -29.03
C GLU A 134 -4.58 30.16 -29.58
N ALA A 135 -4.45 29.96 -30.89
CA ALA A 135 -3.17 29.76 -31.55
C ALA A 135 -2.35 31.06 -31.68
N GLU A 136 -3.02 32.20 -31.84
CA GLU A 136 -2.41 33.54 -31.93
C GLU A 136 -2.04 34.12 -30.55
N TYR A 137 -2.62 33.58 -29.46
CA TYR A 137 -2.30 34.02 -28.10
C TYR A 137 -0.83 33.71 -27.71
N ASN A 138 -0.03 34.76 -27.58
CA ASN A 138 1.41 34.68 -27.32
C ASN A 138 1.90 35.53 -26.13
N ASP A 139 0.99 36.04 -25.31
CA ASP A 139 1.36 36.82 -24.12
C ASP A 139 1.98 35.93 -23.04
N LEU A 140 3.31 35.90 -23.01
CA LEU A 140 4.10 35.16 -22.03
C LEU A 140 4.15 35.84 -20.66
N SER A 141 3.74 37.11 -20.53
CA SER A 141 3.70 37.81 -19.23
C SER A 141 2.62 37.21 -18.31
N MET A 142 1.58 36.61 -18.90
CA MET A 142 0.58 35.81 -18.20
C MET A 142 0.81 34.31 -18.43
N GLU A 143 1.91 33.78 -17.91
CA GLU A 143 2.38 32.40 -18.12
C GLU A 143 1.28 31.34 -17.90
N TYR A 144 0.47 31.48 -16.84
CA TYR A 144 -0.64 30.58 -16.55
C TYR A 144 -1.74 30.62 -17.62
N THR A 145 -2.11 31.82 -18.08
CA THR A 145 -3.14 32.00 -19.12
C THR A 145 -2.64 31.46 -20.45
N TYR A 146 -1.38 31.76 -20.79
CA TYR A 146 -0.70 31.24 -21.97
C TYR A 146 -0.75 29.71 -22.03
N ILE A 147 -0.31 29.05 -20.95
CA ILE A 147 -0.23 27.60 -20.98
C ILE A 147 -1.60 26.93 -21.01
N LYS A 148 -2.59 27.52 -20.33
CA LYS A 148 -3.96 27.00 -20.30
C LYS A 148 -4.67 27.12 -21.64
N ASN A 149 -4.46 28.23 -22.36
CA ASN A 149 -4.99 28.40 -23.72
C ASN A 149 -4.32 27.42 -24.68
N LYS A 150 -3.00 27.26 -24.58
CA LYS A 150 -2.25 26.35 -25.45
C LYS A 150 -2.53 24.88 -25.14
N TYR A 151 -2.79 24.53 -23.89
CA TYR A 151 -3.02 23.16 -23.43
C TYR A 151 -4.24 23.12 -22.50
N PRO A 152 -5.46 23.15 -23.07
CA PRO A 152 -6.69 23.15 -22.29
C PRO A 152 -6.84 21.84 -21.51
N ASN A 153 -7.68 21.88 -20.47
CA ASN A 153 -8.03 20.70 -19.69
C ASN A 153 -8.63 19.63 -20.58
N ALA A 154 -8.02 18.45 -20.60
CA ALA A 154 -8.36 17.42 -21.55
C ALA A 154 -7.96 16.02 -21.09
N LYS A 155 -8.66 15.01 -21.63
CA LYS A 155 -8.35 13.60 -21.43
C LYS A 155 -8.41 12.85 -22.77
N PRO A 156 -7.70 11.73 -22.94
CA PRO A 156 -7.80 10.91 -24.14
C PRO A 156 -9.23 10.42 -24.37
N PHE A 157 -9.64 10.28 -25.63
CA PHE A 157 -10.86 9.56 -25.96
C PHE A 157 -10.79 8.10 -25.50
N TYR A 158 -11.94 7.50 -25.20
CA TYR A 158 -12.02 6.07 -24.91
C TYR A 158 -11.60 5.26 -26.14
N SER A 159 -10.74 4.27 -25.93
CA SER A 159 -10.28 3.37 -26.98
C SER A 159 -10.14 1.95 -26.45
N ARG A 160 -10.95 1.03 -26.98
CA ARG A 160 -10.84 -0.41 -26.68
C ARG A 160 -9.52 -0.99 -27.21
N ALA A 161 -9.05 -0.50 -28.36
CA ALA A 161 -7.83 -0.98 -29.01
C ALA A 161 -6.54 -0.58 -28.26
N LYS A 162 -6.58 0.49 -27.44
CA LYS A 162 -5.41 1.02 -26.73
C LYS A 162 -5.33 0.60 -25.26
N LYS A 163 -6.04 -0.45 -24.84
CA LYS A 163 -5.96 -0.97 -23.47
C LYS A 163 -4.58 -1.60 -23.22
N ARG A 164 -3.58 -0.77 -22.93
CA ARG A 164 -2.22 -1.21 -22.63
C ARG A 164 -2.09 -1.48 -21.13
N MET A 165 -1.49 -2.61 -20.82
CA MET A 165 -1.25 -3.01 -19.44
C MET A 165 -0.35 -1.97 -18.75
N GLY A 166 -0.71 -1.59 -17.53
CA GLY A 166 0.09 -0.71 -16.71
C GLY A 166 0.03 0.79 -16.99
N LEU A 167 -0.52 1.27 -18.12
CA LEU A 167 -0.88 2.69 -18.26
C LEU A 167 -2.29 2.91 -17.69
N LEU A 168 -2.38 3.49 -16.50
CA LEU A 168 -3.66 3.65 -15.80
C LEU A 168 -4.45 4.85 -16.33
N HIS A 169 -3.78 5.99 -16.48
CA HIS A 169 -4.41 7.21 -16.96
C HIS A 169 -3.36 8.22 -17.46
N MET A 170 -3.76 9.04 -18.42
CA MET A 170 -3.02 10.20 -18.90
C MET A 170 -4.03 11.33 -19.11
N TYR A 171 -3.72 12.55 -18.69
CA TYR A 171 -4.59 13.70 -18.92
C TYR A 171 -3.83 15.02 -18.78
N ILE A 172 -4.45 16.11 -19.26
CA ILE A 172 -3.93 17.47 -19.14
C ILE A 172 -4.87 18.27 -18.24
N TYR A 173 -4.29 18.95 -17.25
CA TYR A 173 -5.03 19.78 -16.32
C TYR A 173 -4.21 21.01 -15.94
N ASN A 174 -4.77 22.20 -16.16
CA ASN A 174 -4.17 23.50 -15.85
C ASN A 174 -2.73 23.66 -16.38
N GLY A 175 -2.48 23.27 -17.63
CA GLY A 175 -1.15 23.36 -18.23
C GLY A 175 -0.16 22.29 -17.76
N GLU A 176 -0.62 21.26 -17.04
CA GLU A 176 0.20 20.14 -16.59
C GLU A 176 -0.25 18.85 -17.27
N LEU A 177 0.72 18.06 -17.77
CA LEU A 177 0.49 16.70 -18.25
C LEU A 177 0.70 15.73 -17.09
N ILE A 178 -0.34 14.94 -16.78
CA ILE A 178 -0.31 13.90 -15.75
C ILE A 178 -0.28 12.54 -16.40
N ILE A 179 0.65 11.68 -15.99
CA ILE A 179 0.79 10.30 -16.46
C ILE A 179 0.83 9.37 -15.25
N MET A 180 -0.02 8.35 -15.23
CA MET A 180 -0.11 7.36 -14.17
C MET A 180 0.22 5.98 -14.74
N ILE A 181 1.34 5.41 -14.31
CA ILE A 181 1.80 4.08 -14.74
C ILE A 181 2.01 3.15 -13.55
N THR A 182 1.81 1.85 -13.77
CA THR A 182 2.23 0.78 -12.86
C THR A 182 3.36 -0.02 -13.47
N GLY A 183 4.08 -0.76 -12.62
CA GLY A 183 5.15 -1.68 -13.03
C GLY A 183 4.72 -2.67 -14.11
N LYS A 184 3.45 -3.10 -14.09
CA LYS A 184 2.86 -4.02 -15.09
C LYS A 184 3.11 -3.56 -16.54
N ILE A 185 3.38 -2.27 -16.77
CA ILE A 185 3.72 -1.72 -18.08
C ILE A 185 4.98 -2.33 -18.70
N VAL A 186 5.95 -2.76 -17.89
CA VAL A 186 7.22 -3.37 -18.36
C VAL A 186 7.32 -4.87 -18.09
N SER A 187 6.23 -5.49 -17.61
CA SER A 187 6.21 -6.92 -17.27
C SER A 187 6.53 -7.82 -18.46
N ASP A 188 7.15 -8.96 -18.17
CA ASP A 188 7.66 -9.90 -19.16
C ASP A 188 7.67 -11.31 -18.57
N ASN A 189 7.91 -12.33 -19.39
CA ASN A 189 7.90 -13.72 -18.93
C ASN A 189 8.94 -13.93 -17.81
N GLY A 190 8.48 -14.36 -16.63
CA GLY A 190 9.32 -14.52 -15.43
C GLY A 190 9.53 -13.25 -14.59
N ASP A 191 9.04 -12.09 -15.03
CA ASP A 191 9.26 -10.79 -14.38
C ASP A 191 7.93 -10.07 -14.10
N PHE A 192 7.74 -9.62 -12.85
CA PHE A 192 6.56 -8.85 -12.46
C PHE A 192 6.42 -7.52 -13.18
N GLY A 193 7.50 -7.01 -13.77
CA GLY A 193 7.59 -5.67 -14.32
C GLY A 193 7.57 -4.67 -13.19
N LEU A 194 8.73 -4.30 -12.66
CA LEU A 194 8.83 -3.14 -11.77
C LEU A 194 9.53 -2.00 -12.49
N ILE A 195 9.17 -0.76 -12.17
CA ILE A 195 9.85 0.41 -12.70
C ILE A 195 11.10 0.66 -11.87
N SER A 196 12.24 0.82 -12.52
CA SER A 196 13.53 1.14 -11.90
C SER A 196 14.36 1.96 -12.89
N TRP A 197 15.59 2.33 -12.50
CA TRP A 197 16.54 2.97 -13.42
C TRP A 197 16.71 2.17 -14.72
N ASN A 198 16.73 0.83 -14.63
CA ASN A 198 16.97 -0.04 -15.78
C ASN A 198 15.74 -0.19 -16.69
N THR A 199 14.52 0.01 -16.17
CA THR A 199 13.28 -0.27 -16.91
C THR A 199 12.48 0.99 -17.27
N ILE A 200 12.84 2.17 -16.75
CA ILE A 200 12.09 3.41 -16.99
C ILE A 200 12.02 3.77 -18.48
N HIS A 201 13.11 3.58 -19.24
CA HIS A 201 13.10 3.86 -20.68
C HIS A 201 12.07 3.00 -21.41
N LYS A 202 12.05 1.68 -21.14
CA LYS A 202 11.04 0.76 -21.70
C LYS A 202 9.62 1.22 -21.34
N ALA A 203 9.39 1.64 -20.09
CA ALA A 203 8.09 2.15 -19.66
C ALA A 203 7.67 3.40 -20.45
N LEU A 204 8.58 4.37 -20.62
CA LEU A 204 8.31 5.60 -21.37
C LEU A 204 8.11 5.34 -22.87
N GLU A 205 8.87 4.42 -23.49
CA GLU A 205 8.63 4.00 -24.88
C GLU A 205 7.22 3.41 -25.05
N ILE A 206 6.76 2.60 -24.10
CA ILE A 206 5.40 2.04 -24.14
C ILE A 206 4.35 3.15 -24.01
N VAL A 207 4.59 4.17 -23.18
CA VAL A 207 3.72 5.37 -23.10
C VAL A 207 3.67 6.09 -24.45
N LYS A 208 4.79 6.31 -25.12
CA LYS A 208 4.86 6.96 -26.44
C LYS A 208 4.18 6.14 -27.53
N SER A 209 4.29 4.81 -27.47
CA SER A 209 3.63 3.88 -28.41
C SER A 209 2.09 3.94 -28.41
N THR A 210 1.49 4.69 -27.48
CA THR A 210 0.05 5.00 -27.50
C THR A 210 -0.33 5.97 -28.63
N GLY A 211 0.63 6.71 -29.18
CA GLY A 211 0.43 7.77 -30.17
C GLY A 211 -0.34 8.98 -29.62
N LEU A 212 -0.44 9.11 -28.29
CA LEU A 212 -1.05 10.25 -27.61
C LEU A 212 -0.06 11.40 -27.45
N ILE A 213 1.17 11.06 -27.08
CA ILE A 213 2.27 11.98 -26.85
C ILE A 213 3.57 11.37 -27.34
N ASP A 214 4.54 12.22 -27.64
CA ASP A 214 5.92 11.84 -27.96
C ASP A 214 6.88 12.85 -27.29
N PHE A 215 8.07 12.42 -26.88
CA PHE A 215 9.06 13.24 -26.18
C PHE A 215 10.43 12.54 -26.13
N GLU A 216 11.47 13.32 -25.83
CA GLU A 216 12.81 12.80 -25.55
C GLU A 216 12.89 12.30 -24.10
N ASN A 217 13.29 11.04 -23.90
CA ASN A 217 13.17 10.37 -22.60
C ASN A 217 14.06 11.01 -21.54
N GLU A 218 15.31 11.37 -21.86
CA GLU A 218 16.24 11.93 -20.88
C GLU A 218 15.76 13.29 -20.38
N ALA A 219 15.36 14.16 -21.28
CA ALA A 219 14.77 15.45 -20.94
C ALA A 219 13.48 15.26 -20.14
N PHE A 220 12.62 14.31 -20.50
CA PHE A 220 11.43 14.00 -19.71
C PHE A 220 11.78 13.53 -18.29
N ILE A 221 12.71 12.60 -18.13
CA ILE A 221 13.17 12.07 -16.83
C ILE A 221 13.76 13.19 -15.95
N ASN A 222 14.49 14.13 -16.54
CA ASN A 222 15.07 15.28 -15.84
C ASN A 222 14.04 16.28 -15.33
N ILE A 223 12.87 16.37 -15.97
CA ILE A 223 11.91 17.45 -15.76
C ILE A 223 10.66 16.99 -15.03
N ALA A 224 10.20 15.76 -15.31
CA ALA A 224 8.97 15.23 -14.74
C ALA A 224 9.07 15.15 -13.21
N GLU A 225 8.04 15.63 -12.53
CA GLU A 225 7.90 15.61 -11.08
C GLU A 225 7.08 14.39 -10.65
N VAL A 226 7.43 13.78 -9.52
CA VAL A 226 6.74 12.62 -8.96
C VAL A 226 5.70 13.10 -7.95
N LEU A 227 4.42 12.96 -8.30
CA LEU A 227 3.29 13.29 -7.41
C LEU A 227 2.99 12.21 -6.39
N SER A 228 3.19 10.96 -6.77
CA SER A 228 2.95 9.78 -5.95
C SER A 228 3.74 8.59 -6.50
N VAL A 229 4.22 7.73 -5.62
CA VAL A 229 5.05 6.57 -5.97
C VAL A 229 4.81 5.45 -4.98
N HIS A 230 4.81 4.21 -5.46
CA HIS A 230 4.80 3.03 -4.60
C HIS A 230 6.16 2.34 -4.69
N VAL A 231 6.98 2.48 -3.64
CA VAL A 231 8.27 1.80 -3.52
C VAL A 231 8.02 0.35 -3.16
N THR A 232 8.69 -0.59 -3.82
CA THR A 232 8.44 -2.02 -3.64
C THR A 232 9.74 -2.77 -3.38
N ASN A 233 9.69 -3.72 -2.45
CA ASN A 233 10.70 -4.75 -2.26
C ASN A 233 10.00 -6.12 -2.32
N ASP A 234 10.35 -6.88 -3.35
CA ASP A 234 9.83 -8.23 -3.59
C ASP A 234 10.85 -9.25 -3.11
N ILE A 235 10.40 -10.16 -2.27
CA ILE A 235 11.27 -11.08 -1.56
C ILE A 235 10.78 -12.51 -1.82
N ASP A 236 11.62 -13.31 -2.45
CA ASP A 236 11.42 -14.75 -2.57
C ASP A 236 11.64 -15.38 -1.19
N VAL A 237 10.65 -16.13 -0.74
CA VAL A 237 10.62 -16.75 0.58
C VAL A 237 10.08 -18.18 0.50
N GLY A 238 10.61 -19.06 1.35
CA GLY A 238 10.16 -20.46 1.39
C GLY A 238 8.69 -20.64 1.76
N SER A 239 8.13 -19.77 2.61
CA SER A 239 6.70 -19.81 2.97
C SER A 239 6.14 -18.41 3.23
N VAL A 240 5.53 -17.80 2.20
CA VAL A 240 4.91 -16.46 2.30
C VAL A 240 3.92 -16.36 3.47
N THR A 241 3.15 -17.42 3.70
CA THR A 241 2.20 -17.49 4.82
C THR A 241 2.89 -17.38 6.18
N GLN A 242 4.08 -17.98 6.37
CA GLN A 242 4.82 -17.89 7.63
C GLN A 242 5.32 -16.47 7.88
N TYR A 243 5.84 -15.77 6.86
CA TYR A 243 6.27 -14.37 7.02
C TYR A 243 5.08 -13.44 7.28
N ILE A 244 3.96 -13.60 6.57
CA ILE A 244 2.72 -12.87 6.84
C ILE A 244 2.26 -13.10 8.29
N LYS A 245 2.26 -14.35 8.77
CA LYS A 245 1.93 -14.66 10.17
C LYS A 245 2.92 -14.04 11.15
N SER A 246 4.20 -13.93 10.78
CA SER A 246 5.23 -13.29 11.61
C SER A 246 4.95 -11.79 11.78
N PHE A 247 4.62 -11.09 10.70
CA PHE A 247 4.14 -9.70 10.78
C PHE A 247 2.85 -9.58 11.61
N SER A 248 1.90 -10.51 11.45
CA SER A 248 0.68 -10.59 12.29
C SER A 248 0.99 -10.66 13.77
N CYS A 249 2.01 -11.43 14.11
CA CYS A 249 2.39 -11.68 15.50
C CYS A 249 3.08 -10.48 16.14
N TYR A 250 3.68 -9.61 15.34
CA TYR A 250 4.57 -8.54 15.78
C TYR A 250 3.90 -7.15 15.78
N LEU A 251 3.11 -6.83 14.75
CA LEU A 251 2.61 -5.48 14.48
C LEU A 251 1.44 -4.99 15.37
N PRO A 252 0.39 -5.77 15.69
CA PRO A 252 -0.84 -5.27 16.31
C PRO A 252 -0.66 -4.56 17.65
N MET A 253 0.46 -4.83 18.33
CA MET A 253 0.75 -4.27 19.65
C MET A 253 1.99 -3.38 19.65
N ARG A 254 2.59 -3.01 18.51
CA ARG A 254 3.89 -2.30 18.50
C ARG A 254 3.85 -0.79 18.34
N THR A 255 2.81 -0.24 17.75
CA THR A 255 2.74 1.18 17.42
C THR A 255 1.40 1.81 17.78
N ASP A 256 1.43 2.98 18.43
CA ASP A 256 0.24 3.85 18.63
C ASP A 256 0.07 4.82 17.46
N ASN A 257 1.10 4.91 16.62
CA ASN A 257 1.18 5.83 15.49
C ASN A 257 0.64 5.21 14.20
N TYR A 258 0.30 3.92 14.20
CA TYR A 258 -0.21 3.23 13.03
C TYR A 258 -1.38 2.32 13.35
N ASN A 259 -2.39 2.33 12.46
CA ASN A 259 -3.46 1.36 12.43
C ASN A 259 -3.05 0.20 11.54
N VAL A 260 -3.22 -1.04 12.02
CA VAL A 260 -2.90 -2.25 11.26
C VAL A 260 -4.20 -2.92 10.82
N LEU A 261 -4.47 -2.91 9.52
CA LEU A 261 -5.60 -3.58 8.91
C LEU A 261 -5.17 -4.92 8.32
N LYS A 262 -5.86 -5.99 8.69
CA LYS A 262 -5.58 -7.36 8.22
C LYS A 262 -6.49 -7.73 7.05
N TYR A 263 -5.91 -8.36 6.03
CA TYR A 263 -6.62 -8.95 4.90
C TYR A 263 -6.25 -10.43 4.76
N LYS A 264 -7.01 -11.18 3.96
CA LYS A 264 -6.78 -12.62 3.75
C LYS A 264 -5.35 -12.93 3.27
N SER A 265 -4.77 -12.04 2.46
CA SER A 265 -3.45 -12.22 1.83
C SER A 265 -2.36 -11.31 2.40
N GLY A 266 -2.60 -10.56 3.48
CA GLY A 266 -1.61 -9.58 3.95
C GLY A 266 -2.12 -8.54 4.96
N TYR A 267 -1.40 -7.42 5.03
CA TYR A 267 -1.66 -6.30 5.92
C TYR A 267 -1.53 -4.97 5.17
N ILE A 268 -2.28 -3.98 5.66
CA ILE A 268 -2.06 -2.57 5.35
C ILE A 268 -1.85 -1.84 6.68
N ILE A 269 -0.80 -1.04 6.73
CA ILE A 269 -0.40 -0.26 7.89
C ILE A 269 -0.57 1.21 7.51
N LEU A 270 -1.50 1.87 8.18
CA LEU A 270 -1.90 3.25 7.93
C LEU A 270 -1.39 4.13 9.07
N GLN A 271 -0.95 5.36 8.78
CA GLN A 271 -0.71 6.35 9.84
C GLN A 271 -2.01 6.65 10.60
N THR A 272 -1.91 6.81 11.93
CA THR A 272 -3.06 7.25 12.72
C THR A 272 -3.35 8.74 12.50
N GLY A 273 -4.64 9.09 12.51
CA GLY A 273 -5.13 10.44 12.25
C GLY A 273 -5.55 10.68 10.80
N LYS A 274 -6.34 11.75 10.58
CA LYS A 274 -6.83 12.10 9.24
C LYS A 274 -5.69 12.62 8.36
N PRO A 275 -5.56 12.16 7.10
CA PRO A 275 -4.65 12.76 6.13
C PRO A 275 -4.95 14.26 6.00
N ASN A 276 -3.90 15.08 6.00
CA ASN A 276 -4.02 16.50 5.69
C ASN A 276 -2.83 16.96 4.85
N LYS A 277 -2.95 18.13 4.21
CA LYS A 277 -1.93 18.65 3.28
C LYS A 277 -0.58 18.95 3.93
N ASN A 278 -0.55 19.13 5.25
CA ASN A 278 0.63 19.54 6.01
C ASN A 278 1.34 18.36 6.69
N LYS A 279 0.86 17.13 6.47
CA LYS A 279 1.47 15.91 7.01
C LYS A 279 1.88 14.97 5.87
N PRO A 280 3.00 14.25 6.02
CA PRO A 280 3.31 13.12 5.15
C PRO A 280 2.12 12.16 5.13
N HIS A 281 1.69 11.76 3.93
CA HIS A 281 0.63 10.77 3.73
C HIS A 281 1.20 9.55 3.03
N TYR A 282 1.30 8.45 3.77
CA TYR A 282 1.81 7.18 3.27
C TYR A 282 1.15 5.96 3.92
N GLU A 283 1.24 4.83 3.24
CA GLU A 283 0.73 3.54 3.67
C GLU A 283 1.79 2.47 3.40
N PHE A 284 1.85 1.44 4.24
CA PHE A 284 2.74 0.30 4.04
C PHE A 284 1.95 -1.00 3.94
N CYS A 285 2.12 -1.72 2.83
CA CYS A 285 1.43 -2.96 2.55
C CYS A 285 2.41 -4.14 2.58
N ILE A 286 1.97 -5.24 3.15
CA ILE A 286 2.74 -6.50 3.25
C ILE A 286 1.83 -7.62 2.78
N TYR A 287 2.10 -8.25 1.65
CA TYR A 287 1.15 -9.23 1.11
C TYR A 287 1.79 -10.31 0.26
N ASN A 288 1.04 -11.40 0.07
CA ASN A 288 1.37 -12.46 -0.87
C ASN A 288 1.09 -12.00 -2.30
N LYS A 289 2.14 -11.90 -3.13
CA LYS A 289 2.02 -11.43 -4.51
C LYS A 289 1.21 -12.40 -5.36
N GLY A 290 1.42 -13.70 -5.24
CA GLY A 290 0.63 -14.73 -5.93
C GLY A 290 -0.86 -14.62 -5.65
N ALA A 291 -1.25 -14.31 -4.42
CA ALA A 291 -2.65 -14.07 -4.07
C ALA A 291 -3.25 -12.83 -4.77
N GLU A 292 -2.48 -11.75 -4.95
CA GLU A 292 -2.90 -10.58 -5.74
C GLU A 292 -3.06 -10.93 -7.22
N ILE A 293 -2.08 -11.62 -7.79
CA ILE A 293 -2.08 -12.01 -9.20
C ILE A 293 -3.25 -12.97 -9.49
N ASN A 294 -3.59 -13.85 -8.55
CA ASN A 294 -4.67 -14.81 -8.70
C ASN A 294 -6.08 -14.22 -8.69
N HIS A 295 -6.22 -12.92 -8.44
CA HIS A 295 -7.49 -12.22 -8.55
C HIS A 295 -8.05 -12.23 -9.99
N LYS A 296 -9.38 -12.38 -10.15
CA LYS A 296 -10.07 -12.58 -11.45
C LYS A 296 -9.75 -11.53 -12.53
N LYS A 297 -9.36 -10.32 -12.13
CA LYS A 297 -9.12 -9.16 -13.02
C LYS A 297 -7.72 -9.11 -13.65
N ASN A 298 -6.83 -10.06 -13.35
CA ASN A 298 -5.40 -10.01 -13.76
C ASN A 298 -5.04 -10.93 -14.96
N ARG A 299 -6.00 -11.39 -15.78
CA ARG A 299 -5.74 -12.36 -16.87
C ARG A 299 -4.65 -11.94 -17.86
N LEU A 300 -4.69 -10.70 -18.36
CA LEU A 300 -3.67 -10.19 -19.30
C LEU A 300 -2.29 -10.16 -18.65
N TYR A 301 -2.22 -9.77 -17.37
CA TYR A 301 -0.97 -9.72 -16.63
C TYR A 301 -0.38 -11.11 -16.39
N LYS A 302 -1.21 -12.10 -16.01
CA LYS A 302 -0.79 -13.50 -15.93
C LYS A 302 -0.21 -14.02 -17.24
N TYR A 303 -0.81 -13.65 -18.37
CA TYR A 303 -0.29 -14.03 -19.68
C TYR A 303 1.08 -13.39 -19.95
N SER A 304 1.26 -12.12 -19.58
CA SER A 304 2.54 -11.41 -19.75
C SER A 304 3.69 -12.01 -18.95
N ILE A 305 3.44 -12.33 -17.68
CA ILE A 305 4.47 -12.88 -16.78
C ILE A 305 4.71 -14.37 -16.99
N GLY A 306 3.84 -15.05 -17.73
CA GLY A 306 3.93 -16.47 -18.01
C GLY A 306 3.79 -17.38 -16.78
N GLU A 307 4.03 -18.67 -17.00
CA GLU A 307 3.99 -19.68 -15.96
C GLU A 307 5.11 -19.47 -14.93
N GLU A 308 6.31 -19.10 -15.39
CA GLU A 308 7.47 -18.85 -14.53
C GLU A 308 7.22 -17.68 -13.57
N GLY A 309 6.68 -16.57 -14.07
CA GLY A 309 6.30 -15.44 -13.22
C GLY A 309 5.19 -15.80 -12.24
N THR A 310 4.25 -16.67 -12.65
CA THR A 310 3.18 -17.15 -11.77
C THR A 310 3.74 -18.01 -10.63
N LYS A 311 4.65 -18.94 -10.92
CA LYS A 311 5.35 -19.76 -9.92
C LYS A 311 6.16 -18.90 -8.95
N LEU A 312 6.88 -17.90 -9.47
CA LEU A 312 7.63 -16.95 -8.64
C LEU A 312 6.69 -16.16 -7.72
N ALA A 313 5.53 -15.74 -8.20
CA ALA A 313 4.57 -14.97 -7.40
C ALA A 313 4.06 -15.73 -6.16
N GLU A 314 3.86 -17.04 -6.26
CA GLU A 314 3.37 -17.87 -5.15
C GLU A 314 4.34 -17.93 -3.96
N ARG A 315 5.63 -17.75 -4.23
CA ARG A 315 6.72 -17.68 -3.24
C ARG A 315 7.18 -16.25 -2.93
N THR A 316 6.53 -15.24 -3.50
CA THR A 316 6.92 -13.83 -3.30
C THR A 316 6.11 -13.17 -2.19
N LEU A 317 6.80 -12.69 -1.16
CA LEU A 317 6.31 -11.70 -0.22
C LEU A 317 6.64 -10.29 -0.75
N ARG A 318 5.61 -9.46 -0.94
CA ARG A 318 5.77 -8.08 -1.36
C ARG A 318 5.65 -7.12 -0.19
N LEU A 319 6.64 -6.25 -0.03
CA LEU A 319 6.63 -5.08 0.83
C LEU A 319 6.46 -3.83 -0.05
N GLU A 320 5.37 -3.10 0.10
CA GLU A 320 5.02 -1.96 -0.75
C GLU A 320 4.74 -0.71 0.10
N LEU A 321 5.58 0.31 -0.02
CA LEU A 321 5.41 1.62 0.63
C LEU A 321 4.81 2.61 -0.37
N ARG A 322 3.55 3.00 -0.14
CA ARG A 322 2.80 3.92 -0.99
C ARG A 322 2.92 5.34 -0.46
N LEU A 323 3.49 6.23 -1.27
CA LEU A 323 3.72 7.64 -0.95
C LEU A 323 2.76 8.49 -1.78
N PHE A 324 1.84 9.20 -1.14
CA PHE A 324 0.72 9.88 -1.82
C PHE A 324 0.92 11.39 -2.01
N ASN A 325 1.89 11.99 -1.33
CA ASN A 325 2.16 13.42 -1.41
C ASN A 325 3.66 13.72 -1.34
N PHE A 326 4.04 14.93 -1.73
CA PHE A 326 5.44 15.36 -1.73
C PHE A 326 6.10 15.27 -0.35
N LEU A 327 5.36 15.54 0.73
CA LEU A 327 5.88 15.41 2.10
C LEU A 327 6.32 13.98 2.42
N ALA A 328 5.52 12.99 2.01
CA ALA A 328 5.87 11.58 2.16
C ALA A 328 7.04 11.18 1.25
N ILE A 329 7.04 11.64 0.00
CA ILE A 329 8.14 11.35 -0.94
C ILE A 329 9.46 11.90 -0.38
N ARG A 330 9.50 13.17 0.05
CA ARG A 330 10.70 13.76 0.67
C ARG A 330 11.11 12.99 1.91
N LYS A 331 10.18 12.67 2.82
CA LYS A 331 10.49 11.91 4.05
C LYS A 331 11.28 10.62 3.79
N PHE A 332 10.96 9.88 2.73
CA PHE A 332 11.53 8.54 2.49
C PHE A 332 12.57 8.48 1.36
N VAL A 333 12.54 9.40 0.40
CA VAL A 333 13.36 9.37 -0.83
C VAL A 333 14.34 10.53 -0.91
N ALA A 334 14.01 11.70 -0.32
CA ALA A 334 14.84 12.91 -0.36
C ALA A 334 14.68 13.74 0.93
N PRO A 335 15.05 13.20 2.11
CA PRO A 335 14.78 13.80 3.42
C PRO A 335 15.55 15.10 3.65
N GLU A 336 16.66 15.32 2.95
CA GLU A 336 17.41 16.57 2.92
C GLU A 336 16.62 17.71 2.25
N LYS A 337 15.65 17.38 1.40
CA LYS A 337 14.83 18.34 0.66
C LYS A 337 13.69 18.85 1.55
N LYS A 338 13.82 20.09 2.05
CA LYS A 338 12.81 20.70 2.94
C LYS A 338 11.51 21.04 2.20
N GLU A 339 11.63 21.57 0.98
CA GLU A 339 10.52 22.07 0.17
C GLU A 339 10.61 21.63 -1.30
N GLY A 340 9.55 21.86 -2.06
CA GLY A 340 9.50 21.53 -3.49
C GLY A 340 9.15 20.08 -3.79
N THR A 341 9.25 19.73 -5.07
CA THR A 341 8.92 18.42 -5.63
C THR A 341 10.16 17.55 -5.77
N VAL A 342 9.97 16.26 -6.02
CA VAL A 342 11.06 15.33 -6.37
C VAL A 342 10.89 14.98 -7.85
N THR A 343 11.95 15.17 -8.63
CA THR A 343 11.98 14.81 -10.05
C THR A 343 12.05 13.30 -10.23
N LEU A 344 11.66 12.81 -11.39
CA LEU A 344 11.77 11.39 -11.73
C LEU A 344 13.23 10.94 -11.69
N ARG A 345 14.18 11.77 -12.16
CA ARG A 345 15.62 11.48 -12.03
C ARG A 345 16.07 11.35 -10.57
N GLU A 346 15.71 12.28 -9.70
CA GLU A 346 16.03 12.20 -8.26
C GLU A 346 15.45 10.94 -7.63
N LEU A 347 14.20 10.58 -7.97
CA LEU A 347 13.59 9.35 -7.51
C LEU A 347 14.39 8.11 -7.95
N LEU A 348 14.68 7.98 -9.25
CA LEU A 348 15.33 6.78 -9.79
C LEU A 348 16.80 6.65 -9.32
N ASN A 349 17.45 7.75 -8.97
CA ASN A 349 18.79 7.78 -8.39
C ASN A 349 18.80 7.66 -6.86
N CYS A 350 17.65 7.39 -6.24
CA CYS A 350 17.57 7.20 -4.80
C CYS A 350 18.49 6.07 -4.35
N THR A 351 19.37 6.37 -3.38
CA THR A 351 20.24 5.38 -2.72
C THR A 351 19.79 5.09 -1.29
N LEU A 352 18.72 5.75 -0.83
CA LEU A 352 18.14 5.51 0.49
C LEU A 352 17.42 4.16 0.52
N GLN A 353 17.02 3.77 1.73
CA GLN A 353 16.35 2.50 1.98
C GLN A 353 14.92 2.74 2.50
N PRO A 354 13.95 3.16 1.65
CA PRO A 354 12.61 3.55 2.09
C PRO A 354 11.88 2.46 2.88
N ILE A 355 11.96 1.21 2.41
CA ILE A 355 11.27 0.08 3.04
C ILE A 355 11.91 -0.24 4.39
N ARG A 356 13.25 -0.32 4.48
CA ARG A 356 13.93 -0.50 5.77
C ARG A 356 13.68 0.67 6.73
N THR A 357 13.60 1.90 6.22
CA THR A 357 13.21 3.07 7.02
C THR A 357 11.80 2.92 7.59
N MET A 358 10.86 2.44 6.78
CA MET A 358 9.50 2.13 7.25
C MET A 358 9.49 1.01 8.29
N LEU A 359 10.25 -0.06 8.08
CA LEU A 359 10.40 -1.15 9.06
C LEU A 359 11.00 -0.64 10.38
N LYS A 360 11.99 0.27 10.33
CA LYS A 360 12.52 0.94 11.52
C LYS A 360 11.48 1.78 12.25
N LEU A 361 10.59 2.48 11.54
CA LEU A 361 9.46 3.20 12.16
C LEU A 361 8.44 2.27 12.82
N LEU A 362 8.42 1.00 12.41
CA LEU A 362 7.63 -0.08 13.02
C LEU A 362 8.45 -0.87 14.06
N GLU A 363 9.64 -0.38 14.39
CA GLU A 363 10.60 -1.02 15.31
C GLU A 363 10.97 -2.46 14.90
N ILE A 364 10.94 -2.76 13.61
CA ILE A 364 11.47 -3.99 13.01
C ILE A 364 12.89 -3.66 12.55
N THR A 365 13.87 -3.88 13.43
CA THR A 365 15.30 -3.66 13.17
C THR A 365 16.09 -4.81 13.77
N ASP A 366 17.31 -5.06 13.28
CA ASP A 366 18.15 -6.13 13.82
C ASP A 366 18.34 -5.98 15.33
N LYS A 367 18.78 -4.80 15.78
CA LYS A 367 18.89 -4.48 17.22
C LYS A 367 17.58 -4.64 17.98
N GLY A 368 16.47 -4.15 17.45
CA GLY A 368 15.16 -4.24 18.11
C GLY A 368 14.61 -5.67 18.19
N LEU A 369 15.00 -6.53 17.25
CA LEU A 369 14.70 -7.96 17.24
C LEU A 369 15.66 -8.75 18.14
N GLU A 370 16.94 -8.40 18.16
CA GLU A 370 17.95 -8.95 19.07
C GLU A 370 17.63 -8.62 20.53
N GLU A 371 17.25 -7.39 20.86
CA GLU A 371 16.81 -7.03 22.21
C GLU A 371 15.56 -7.81 22.62
N ALA A 372 14.63 -8.05 21.68
CA ALA A 372 13.47 -8.88 21.92
C ALA A 372 13.85 -10.36 22.17
N ARG A 373 14.89 -10.86 21.47
CA ARG A 373 15.43 -12.22 21.64
C ARG A 373 16.30 -12.38 22.89
N GLY A 374 17.12 -11.38 23.23
CA GLY A 374 18.02 -11.42 24.39
C GLY A 374 17.23 -11.46 25.70
N LYS A 375 16.13 -10.70 25.78
CA LYS A 375 15.20 -10.76 26.91
C LYS A 375 14.55 -12.14 27.10
N TYR A 376 14.33 -12.90 26.02
CA TYR A 376 13.87 -14.28 26.10
C TYR A 376 14.91 -15.19 26.73
N ILE A 377 16.17 -15.07 26.26
CA ILE A 377 17.28 -15.90 26.72
C ILE A 377 17.55 -15.61 28.21
N THR A 378 17.62 -14.34 28.62
CA THR A 378 17.83 -13.98 30.04
C THR A 378 16.66 -14.36 30.94
N MET A 379 15.40 -14.31 30.48
CA MET A 379 14.26 -14.81 31.28
C MET A 379 14.36 -16.32 31.57
N PHE A 380 14.88 -17.09 30.61
CA PHE A 380 15.08 -18.54 30.75
C PHE A 380 16.36 -18.88 31.54
N GLU A 381 17.42 -18.08 31.39
CA GLU A 381 18.72 -18.30 32.04
C GLU A 381 18.76 -17.79 33.48
N ASP A 382 18.08 -16.68 33.79
CA ASP A 382 18.07 -16.06 35.13
C ASP A 382 16.91 -16.53 36.02
N GLU A 383 16.08 -17.48 35.57
CA GLU A 383 14.86 -17.97 36.25
C GLU A 383 13.92 -16.84 36.74
N THR A 384 14.00 -15.67 36.13
CA THR A 384 13.17 -14.50 36.45
C THR A 384 11.82 -14.61 35.75
N PHE A 385 11.09 -15.68 36.08
CA PHE A 385 9.74 -15.88 35.58
C PHE A 385 8.81 -14.79 36.14
N PRO A 386 7.84 -14.31 35.35
CA PRO A 386 6.79 -13.45 35.89
C PRO A 386 6.06 -14.21 37.00
N THR A 387 5.70 -13.52 38.06
CA THR A 387 4.86 -14.13 39.11
C THR A 387 3.54 -14.60 38.50
N GLN A 388 2.92 -15.65 39.07
CA GLN A 388 1.62 -16.15 38.61
C GLN A 388 0.58 -15.02 38.46
N ALA A 389 0.55 -14.09 39.41
CA ALA A 389 -0.33 -12.93 39.36
C ALA A 389 -0.01 -11.98 38.20
N GLU A 390 1.26 -11.80 37.83
CA GLU A 390 1.63 -11.03 36.64
C GLU A 390 1.21 -11.74 35.36
N PHE A 391 1.37 -13.06 35.31
CA PHE A 391 0.94 -13.89 34.19
C PHE A 391 -0.57 -13.81 33.95
N GLU A 392 -1.37 -14.04 34.99
CA GLU A 392 -2.85 -13.95 34.93
C GLU A 392 -3.31 -12.55 34.52
N ARG A 393 -2.68 -11.49 35.04
CA ARG A 393 -2.96 -10.10 34.64
C ARG A 393 -2.64 -9.83 33.17
N MET A 394 -1.57 -10.41 32.64
CA MET A 394 -1.21 -10.28 31.23
C MET A 394 -2.22 -11.01 30.33
N GLN A 395 -2.65 -12.22 30.71
CA GLN A 395 -3.70 -12.96 30.01
C GLN A 395 -5.03 -12.19 30.00
N GLY A 396 -5.44 -11.64 31.15
CA GLY A 396 -6.64 -10.80 31.23
C GLY A 396 -6.56 -9.56 30.34
N LEU A 397 -5.38 -8.93 30.24
CA LEU A 397 -5.19 -7.77 29.38
C LEU A 397 -5.19 -8.14 27.88
N ILE A 398 -4.64 -9.30 27.50
CA ILE A 398 -4.72 -9.83 26.12
C ILE A 398 -6.17 -10.15 25.75
N TYR A 399 -6.92 -10.78 26.66
CA TYR A 399 -8.33 -11.07 26.46
C TYR A 399 -9.14 -9.80 26.23
N MET A 400 -8.96 -8.77 27.07
CA MET A 400 -9.61 -7.47 26.85
C MET A 400 -9.22 -6.83 25.52
N LEU A 401 -7.94 -6.90 25.13
CA LEU A 401 -7.50 -6.43 23.82
C LEU A 401 -8.21 -7.16 22.68
N GLN A 402 -8.36 -8.48 22.75
CA GLN A 402 -9.08 -9.27 21.74
C GLN A 402 -10.55 -8.84 21.63
N GLN A 403 -11.25 -8.66 22.75
CA GLN A 403 -12.65 -8.20 22.78
C GLN A 403 -12.81 -6.78 22.22
N HIS A 404 -11.75 -5.97 22.26
CA HIS A 404 -11.77 -4.58 21.82
C HIS A 404 -10.94 -4.31 20.56
N ASN A 405 -10.75 -5.32 19.70
CA ASN A 405 -10.05 -5.21 18.41
C ASN A 405 -8.62 -4.64 18.53
N TYR A 406 -7.89 -5.07 19.55
CA TYR A 406 -6.52 -4.68 19.88
C TYR A 406 -6.33 -3.17 20.08
N ASN A 407 -7.40 -2.44 20.41
CA ASN A 407 -7.35 -1.01 20.64
C ASN A 407 -7.13 -0.72 22.14
N LEU A 408 -5.92 -0.28 22.48
CA LEU A 408 -5.52 0.05 23.86
C LEU A 408 -6.34 1.19 24.47
N ASP A 409 -6.77 2.18 23.68
CA ASP A 409 -7.62 3.27 24.19
C ASP A 409 -9.01 2.78 24.57
N LYS A 410 -9.59 1.85 23.81
CA LYS A 410 -10.87 1.22 24.17
C LYS A 410 -10.76 0.39 25.44
N VAL A 411 -9.69 -0.41 25.57
CA VAL A 411 -9.41 -1.17 26.79
C VAL A 411 -9.21 -0.21 27.97
N ARG A 412 -8.49 0.90 27.77
CA ARG A 412 -8.34 1.93 28.79
C ARG A 412 -9.69 2.51 29.21
N SER A 413 -10.51 2.96 28.26
CA SER A 413 -11.83 3.50 28.56
C SER A 413 -12.70 2.49 29.30
N TYR A 414 -12.68 1.22 28.89
CA TYR A 414 -13.37 0.15 29.60
C TYR A 414 -12.89 0.04 31.06
N ILE A 415 -11.58 -0.08 31.30
CA ILE A 415 -11.04 -0.18 32.67
C ILE A 415 -11.39 1.06 33.50
N GLU A 416 -11.29 2.26 32.94
CA GLU A 416 -11.62 3.50 33.65
C GLU A 416 -13.10 3.59 34.02
N VAL A 417 -13.99 3.10 33.14
CA VAL A 417 -15.44 3.02 33.39
C VAL A 417 -15.74 2.01 34.48
N GLU A 418 -15.24 0.77 34.35
CA GLU A 418 -15.55 -0.33 35.28
C GLU A 418 -14.91 -0.15 36.67
N THR A 419 -13.76 0.52 36.75
CA THR A 419 -13.05 0.71 38.04
C THR A 419 -13.29 2.07 38.68
N HIS A 420 -13.96 3.00 37.97
CA HIS A 420 -14.12 4.40 38.36
C HIS A 420 -12.80 5.12 38.72
N ARG A 421 -11.67 4.63 38.21
CA ARG A 421 -10.34 5.18 38.46
C ARG A 421 -9.71 5.58 37.14
N LYS A 422 -9.15 6.78 37.08
CA LYS A 422 -8.34 7.20 35.93
C LYS A 422 -7.07 6.37 35.86
N THR A 423 -6.77 5.84 34.70
CA THR A 423 -5.49 5.18 34.45
C THR A 423 -4.43 6.23 34.17
N HIS A 424 -3.22 6.03 34.72
CA HIS A 424 -2.09 6.90 34.42
C HIS A 424 -1.77 6.86 32.91
N SER A 425 -1.43 8.00 32.31
CA SER A 425 -1.21 8.11 30.85
C SER A 425 -0.13 7.15 30.32
N THR A 426 0.86 6.83 31.15
CA THR A 426 1.95 5.88 30.83
C THR A 426 1.67 4.43 31.21
N TYR A 427 0.56 4.14 31.91
CA TYR A 427 0.24 2.78 32.39
C TYR A 427 0.17 1.78 31.23
N PHE A 428 -0.59 2.12 30.19
CA PHE A 428 -0.73 1.26 29.02
C PHE A 428 0.51 1.25 28.13
N GLN A 429 1.33 2.30 28.11
CA GLN A 429 2.61 2.30 27.40
C GLN A 429 3.59 1.29 28.04
N ASN A 430 3.69 1.30 29.36
CA ASN A 430 4.53 0.36 30.11
C ASN A 430 3.98 -1.08 30.00
N LYS A 431 2.67 -1.28 30.15
CA LYS A 431 2.04 -2.60 30.00
C LYS A 431 2.10 -3.12 28.58
N ARG A 432 2.06 -2.24 27.57
CA ARG A 432 2.29 -2.59 26.17
C ARG A 432 3.71 -3.11 25.97
N ALA A 433 4.72 -2.41 26.48
CA ALA A 433 6.10 -2.86 26.38
C ALA A 433 6.29 -4.23 27.07
N THR A 434 5.72 -4.43 28.27
CA THR A 434 5.77 -5.73 28.98
C THR A 434 5.00 -6.82 28.24
N LEU A 435 3.78 -6.55 27.76
CA LEU A 435 3.00 -7.51 26.97
C LEU A 435 3.69 -7.86 25.65
N GLN A 436 4.34 -6.89 25.04
CA GLN A 436 5.07 -7.10 23.80
C GLN A 436 6.36 -7.87 24.03
N GLN A 437 7.08 -7.59 25.11
CA GLN A 437 8.21 -8.40 25.57
C GLN A 437 7.75 -9.83 25.83
N TYR A 438 6.65 -10.02 26.55
CA TYR A 438 6.05 -11.33 26.77
C TYR A 438 5.72 -12.04 25.43
N VAL A 439 4.96 -11.38 24.54
CA VAL A 439 4.57 -11.91 23.23
C VAL A 439 5.78 -12.21 22.34
N THR A 440 6.86 -11.43 22.41
CA THR A 440 8.08 -11.66 21.62
C THR A 440 8.98 -12.73 22.22
N CYS A 441 9.07 -12.82 23.55
CA CYS A 441 9.77 -13.88 24.26
C CYS A 441 9.21 -15.26 23.91
N TYR A 442 7.89 -15.43 23.87
CA TYR A 442 7.26 -16.70 23.46
C TYR A 442 7.16 -16.91 21.94
N LYS A 443 7.84 -16.08 21.12
CA LYS A 443 7.79 -16.18 19.64
C LYS A 443 9.17 -16.17 18.97
N PRO A 444 10.11 -17.05 19.38
CA PRO A 444 11.47 -17.09 18.82
C PRO A 444 11.48 -17.27 17.29
N ARG A 445 10.54 -18.07 16.76
CA ARG A 445 10.39 -18.28 15.31
C ARG A 445 9.91 -17.03 14.57
N THR A 446 9.07 -16.19 15.19
CA THR A 446 8.65 -14.91 14.57
C THR A 446 9.84 -13.98 14.45
N VAL A 447 10.63 -13.86 15.52
CA VAL A 447 11.83 -13.02 15.54
C VAL A 447 12.84 -13.50 14.51
N ALA A 448 13.12 -14.82 14.48
CA ALA A 448 14.02 -15.41 13.50
C ALA A 448 13.59 -15.13 12.04
N LEU A 449 12.31 -15.33 11.71
CA LEU A 449 11.79 -15.07 10.36
C LEU A 449 11.89 -13.58 9.99
N LEU A 450 11.65 -12.66 10.93
CA LEU A 450 11.80 -11.22 10.66
C LEU A 450 13.27 -10.80 10.53
N GLN A 451 14.18 -11.37 11.33
CA GLN A 451 15.63 -11.12 11.20
C GLN A 451 16.16 -11.63 9.86
N GLU A 452 15.74 -12.84 9.48
CA GLU A 452 16.07 -13.43 8.21
C GLU A 452 15.55 -12.58 7.05
N LEU A 453 14.31 -12.10 7.13
CA LEU A 453 13.75 -11.17 6.15
C LEU A 453 14.63 -9.92 6.00
N LEU A 454 15.02 -9.28 7.12
CA LEU A 454 15.89 -8.10 7.11
C LEU A 454 17.27 -8.39 6.50
N SER A 455 17.80 -9.58 6.73
CA SER A 455 19.10 -10.03 6.19
C SER A 455 19.08 -10.25 4.68
N GLY A 456 17.93 -10.66 4.14
CA GLY A 456 17.74 -10.84 2.70
C GLY A 456 17.43 -9.56 1.95
N MET A 457 17.25 -8.42 2.64
CA MET A 457 16.97 -7.12 2.03
C MET A 457 18.24 -6.29 1.83
N SER A 458 18.50 -5.88 0.60
CA SER A 458 19.59 -4.96 0.25
C SER A 458 19.21 -3.47 0.40
N TYR A 459 17.91 -3.13 0.35
CA TYR A 459 17.40 -1.76 0.49
C TYR A 459 16.01 -1.65 1.14
#